data_AF-A0A7J0BK00-F1
#
_entry.id   AF-A0A7J0BK00-F1
#
_cell.length_a   1.000
_cell.length_b   1.000
_cell.length_c   1.000
_cell.angle_alpha   90.00
_cell.angle_beta   90.00
_cell.angle_gamma   90.00
#
_symmetry.space_group_name_H-M   'P 1'
#
loop_
_entity.id
_entity.type
_entity.pdbx_description
1 polymer ?
#
loop_
_entity_poly.entity_id
_entity_poly.type
_entity_poly.pdbx_seq_one_letter_code
_entity_poly.pdbx_strand_id
1 'polypeptide(L)' 'MARKTEKTMTIKTIGEEGSAILIDGEMVTPGKVVSVPLDVARNLIHRERAVKYDDSKAKEAKPGAAGK' A
#
# COMPACT_ATOMS: atom_id res chain seq x y z
N MET A 1 22.78 -11.32 -16.98
CA MET A 1 22.22 -10.36 -15.99
C MET A 1 21.10 -11.06 -15.25
N ALA A 2 21.29 -11.38 -13.97
CA ALA A 2 20.27 -12.06 -13.18
C ALA A 2 19.06 -11.12 -13.03
N ARG A 3 17.90 -11.55 -13.56
CA ARG A 3 16.62 -10.95 -13.20
C ARG A 3 16.47 -11.13 -11.69
N LYS A 4 16.83 -10.12 -10.90
CA LYS A 4 16.36 -10.03 -9.51
C LYS A 4 14.84 -10.09 -9.66
N THR A 5 14.24 -11.17 -9.19
CA THR A 5 12.79 -11.23 -8.99
C THR A 5 12.49 -10.08 -8.06
N GLU A 6 12.04 -8.95 -8.62
CA GLU A 6 11.64 -7.79 -7.84
C GLU A 6 10.47 -8.24 -6.99
N LYS A 7 10.75 -8.57 -5.73
CA LYS A 7 9.73 -8.93 -4.76
C LYS A 7 8.88 -7.67 -4.60
N THR A 8 7.61 -7.75 -4.92
CA THR A 8 6.66 -6.67 -4.67
C THR A 8 5.97 -6.90 -3.32
N MET A 9 5.53 -5.83 -2.69
CA MET A 9 4.85 -5.84 -1.42
C MET A 9 3.68 -4.88 -1.47
N THR A 10 2.51 -5.36 -1.03
CA THR A 10 1.32 -4.53 -0.93
C THR A 10 1.39 -3.70 0.35
N ILE A 11 1.19 -2.40 0.19
CA ILE A 11 1.19 -1.43 1.28
C ILE A 11 -0.06 -0.56 1.20
N LYS A 12 -0.50 -0.05 2.35
CA LYS A 12 -1.46 1.04 2.43
C LYS A 12 -0.72 2.33 2.74
N THR A 13 -0.83 3.34 1.89
CA THR A 13 -0.21 4.64 2.12
C THR A 13 -0.87 5.36 3.29
N ILE A 14 -0.07 6.09 4.06
CA ILE A 14 -0.50 6.90 5.22
C ILE A 14 0.10 8.29 5.05
N GLY A 15 -0.71 9.32 5.28
CA GLY A 15 -0.30 10.70 5.12
C GLY A 15 -1.46 11.65 5.39
N GLU A 16 -1.13 12.94 5.44
CA GLU A 16 -2.10 14.01 5.64
C GLU A 16 -2.98 14.22 4.40
N GLU A 17 -4.20 14.68 4.63
CA GLU A 17 -5.15 14.99 3.56
C GLU A 17 -4.57 16.08 2.64
N GLY A 18 -4.49 15.80 1.34
CA GLY A 18 -3.88 16.70 0.35
C GLY A 18 -2.40 16.43 0.03
N SER A 19 -1.73 15.51 0.73
CA SER A 19 -0.41 15.01 0.32
C SER A 19 -0.55 13.94 -0.76
N ALA A 20 0.34 13.92 -1.76
CA ALA A 20 0.46 12.81 -2.71
C ALA A 20 1.88 12.22 -2.63
N ILE A 21 1.98 10.90 -2.67
CA ILE A 21 3.25 10.17 -2.68
C ILE A 21 3.53 9.77 -4.12
N LEU A 22 4.65 10.25 -4.69
CA LEU A 22 5.09 9.80 -5.99
C LEU A 22 5.76 8.43 -5.86
N ILE A 23 5.17 7.42 -6.47
CA ILE A 23 5.67 6.05 -6.49
C ILE A 23 5.79 5.61 -7.94
N ASP A 24 7.01 5.34 -8.39
CA ASP A 24 7.29 4.89 -9.76
C ASP A 24 6.71 5.80 -10.87
N GLY A 25 6.64 7.11 -10.60
CA GLY A 25 6.05 8.09 -11.52
C GLY A 25 4.53 8.27 -11.38
N GLU A 26 3.86 7.47 -10.56
CA GLU A 26 2.43 7.61 -10.27
C GLU A 26 2.19 8.36 -8.95
N MET A 27 1.21 9.28 -8.95
CA MET A 27 0.79 9.97 -7.74
C MET A 27 -0.22 9.12 -6.96
N VAL A 28 0.21 8.64 -5.80
CA VAL A 28 -0.62 7.84 -4.89
C VAL A 28 -1.07 8.69 -3.72
N THR A 29 -2.39 8.85 -3.59
CA THR A 29 -2.98 9.53 -2.43
C THR A 29 -2.91 8.65 -1.18
N PRO A 30 -2.71 9.22 0.02
CA PRO A 30 -2.85 8.54 1.30
C PRO A 30 -4.16 7.75 1.41
N GLY A 31 -4.11 6.61 2.09
CA GLY A 31 -5.24 5.72 2.28
C GLY A 31 -5.44 4.68 1.17
N LYS A 32 -4.75 4.81 0.03
CA LYS A 32 -4.81 3.82 -1.06
C LYS A 32 -3.91 2.63 -0.76
N VAL A 33 -4.36 1.47 -1.25
CA VAL A 33 -3.61 0.22 -1.23
C VAL A 33 -2.95 0.04 -2.59
N VAL A 34 -1.62 -0.12 -2.59
CA VAL A 34 -0.82 -0.25 -3.81
C VAL A 34 0.23 -1.35 -3.64
N SER A 35 0.56 -2.03 -4.75
CA SER A 35 1.65 -3.01 -4.79
C SER A 35 2.89 -2.32 -5.35
N VAL A 36 3.96 -2.29 -4.57
CA VAL A 36 5.20 -1.58 -4.92
C VAL A 36 6.41 -2.50 -4.72
N PRO A 37 7.58 -2.21 -5.34
CA PRO A 37 8.80 -2.98 -5.08
C PRO A 37 9.17 -2.98 -3.59
N LEU A 38 9.72 -4.09 -3.09
CA LEU A 38 10.01 -4.30 -1.66
C LEU A 38 10.89 -3.18 -1.07
N ASP A 39 11.87 -2.70 -1.83
CA ASP A 39 12.75 -1.61 -1.40
C ASP A 39 11.98 -0.30 -1.19
N VAL A 40 11.03 0.02 -2.09
CA VAL A 40 10.14 1.17 -1.96
C VAL A 40 9.19 0.99 -0.77
N ALA A 41 8.58 -0.18 -0.63
CA ALA A 41 7.68 -0.48 0.47
C ALA A 41 8.38 -0.30 1.83
N ARG A 42 9.59 -0.86 1.97
CA ARG A 42 10.39 -0.74 3.21
C ARG A 42 10.74 0.72 3.51
N ASN A 43 11.12 1.48 2.50
CA ASN A 43 11.45 2.90 2.68
C ASN A 43 10.22 3.71 3.13
N LEU A 44 9.06 3.47 2.52
CA LEU A 44 7.81 4.14 2.90
C LEU A 44 7.35 3.75 4.31
N ILE A 45 7.45 2.47 4.68
CA ILE A 45 7.12 1.99 6.02
C ILE A 45 8.09 2.57 7.06
N HIS A 46 9.39 2.59 6.77
CA HIS A 46 10.40 3.13 7.68
C HIS A 46 10.22 4.63 7.92
N ARG A 47 9.68 5.36 6.93
CA ARG A 47 9.33 6.78 7.04
C ARG A 47 7.92 7.02 7.60
N GLU A 48 7.25 5.98 8.06
CA GLU A 48 5.87 6.06 8.59
C GLU A 48 4.85 6.64 7.59
N ARG A 49 5.15 6.55 6.28
CA ARG A 49 4.29 6.99 5.17
C ARG A 49 3.47 5.85 4.57
N ALA A 50 3.64 4.62 5.06
CA ALA A 50 2.85 3.48 4.67
C ALA A 50 2.88 2.38 5.74
N VAL A 51 1.91 1.47 5.68
CA VAL A 51 1.89 0.23 6.46
C VAL A 51 1.80 -0.97 5.55
N LYS A 52 2.36 -2.10 5.99
CA LYS A 52 2.18 -3.38 5.32
C LYS A 52 0.67 -3.68 5.21
N TYR A 53 0.22 -3.99 4.01
CA TYR A 53 -1.16 -4.41 3.77
C TYR A 53 -1.17 -5.90 3.47
N ASP A 54 -1.70 -6.68 4.39
CA ASP A 54 -1.98 -8.10 4.19
C ASP A 54 -3.46 -8.25 3.79
N ASP A 55 -3.71 -8.66 2.55
CA ASP A 55 -5.05 -8.88 1.99
C ASP A 55 -5.85 -9.91 2.80
N SER A 56 -5.16 -10.81 3.52
CA SER A 56 -5.78 -11.77 4.43
C SER A 56 -6.61 -11.14 5.55
N LYS A 57 -6.45 -9.84 5.86
CA LYS A 57 -7.32 -9.12 6.81
C LYS A 57 -8.42 -8.28 6.14
N ALA A 58 -8.37 -8.06 4.84
CA ALA A 58 -9.34 -7.22 4.13
C ALA A 58 -10.66 -7.95 3.85
N LYS A 59 -10.60 -9.28 3.72
CA LYS A 59 -11.79 -10.11 3.46
C LYS A 59 -12.70 -10.30 4.67
N GLU A 60 -12.25 -9.93 5.87
CA GLU A 60 -13.07 -9.90 7.09
C GLU A 60 -13.79 -8.55 7.31
N ALA A 61 -13.48 -7.52 6.52
CA ALA A 61 -14.12 -6.21 6.59
C ALA A 61 -15.20 -6.00 5.49
N LYS A 62 -16.00 -7.03 5.21
CA LYS A 62 -17.39 -6.82 4.78
C LYS A 62 -18.28 -6.83 6.03
N PRO A 63 -18.47 -5.70 6.75
CA PRO A 63 -19.66 -5.57 7.57
C PRO A 63 -20.87 -5.69 6.64
N GLY A 64 -21.85 -6.48 7.07
CA GLY A 64 -23.01 -6.83 6.27
C GLY A 64 -23.71 -5.61 5.66
N ALA A 65 -24.10 -5.73 4.39
CA ALA A 65 -25.38 -5.22 3.97
C ALA A 65 -26.42 -6.21 4.53
N ALA A 66 -27.10 -5.91 5.63
CA ALA A 66 -28.37 -5.16 5.66
C ALA A 66 -29.31 -5.74 4.57
N GLY A 67 -30.30 -6.57 4.90
CA GLY A 67 -31.33 -6.30 5.88
C GLY A 67 -32.50 -5.59 5.19
N LYS A 68 -33.35 -6.38 4.54
CA LYS A 68 -34.81 -6.18 4.48
C LYS A 68 -35.47 -7.43 3.95
#